data_AF-A0A930K1Z1-F1
#
_entry.id   AF-A0A930K1Z1-F1
#
_cell.length_a   1.000
_cell.length_b   1.000
_cell.length_c   1.000
_cell.angle_alpha   90.00
_cell.angle_beta   90.00
_cell.angle_gamma   90.00
#
_symmetry.space_group_name_H-M   'P 1'
#
loop_
_entity.id
_entity.type
_entity.pdbx_description
1 polymer ?
#
loop_
_entity_poly.entity_id
_entity_poly.type
_entity_poly.pdbx_seq_one_letter_code
_entity_poly.pdbx_strand_id
1 'polypeptide(L)'
;MKTILLSMLLAYSSSALASVSINDTLTIEEARQVKIITNDSLQHIEVLGSKNNPTYRYVNTIQLVDSNYVSTSSINEKSWDFSIAGFNKPKDSSRTLEFATRLAFGFNNAPGIPHAADIQPFKSWEIWWIIADWVYKPWRSNHKFSVGVGVDWRNYRITGDQRFVKDNSVVSLTSYPINSSPKFSRIKVFSVNFPLTYEYDGKYFGFTLGPVINLNTYSSLKTRYNLNEHKIEDENSGVRVKPVTIDFMCSVNINGGPDFYVKYSPCDLMRNGYGPKFKTLSFGILLR
;
A
#
# COMPACT_ATOMS: atom_id res chain seq x y z
N MET A 1 33.37 5.70 28.50
CA MET A 1 32.71 4.39 28.26
C MET A 1 31.62 4.65 27.22
N LYS A 2 31.91 4.58 25.92
CA LYS A 2 31.77 3.42 25.00
C LYS A 2 30.35 2.84 24.91
N THR A 3 29.61 3.25 23.88
CA THR A 3 28.62 2.48 23.11
C THR A 3 28.50 3.18 21.75
N ILE A 4 29.38 2.88 20.79
CA ILE A 4 29.23 1.84 19.75
C ILE A 4 27.83 1.87 19.12
N LEU A 5 27.69 2.68 18.08
CA LEU A 5 26.63 2.53 17.08
C LEU A 5 27.25 1.80 15.89
N LEU A 6 26.81 0.55 15.74
CA LEU A 6 27.19 -0.39 14.69
C LEU A 6 26.47 0.04 13.40
N SER A 7 27.22 0.65 12.48
CA SER A 7 26.83 0.84 11.10
C SER A 7 26.87 -0.49 10.36
N MET A 8 25.75 -0.92 9.81
CA MET A 8 25.68 -2.02 8.85
C MET A 8 25.29 -1.44 7.50
N LEU A 9 26.23 -1.50 6.56
CA LEU A 9 26.10 -1.14 5.15
C LEU A 9 24.86 -1.78 4.51
N LEU A 10 24.14 -0.99 3.71
CA LEU A 10 23.45 -1.48 2.52
C LEU A 10 23.98 -0.68 1.33
N ALA A 11 24.45 -1.44 0.34
CA ALA A 11 25.31 -1.02 -0.73
C ALA A 11 24.63 -0.10 -1.76
N TYR A 12 25.39 0.93 -2.13
CA TYR A 12 25.51 1.57 -3.44
C TYR A 12 24.54 1.15 -4.55
N SER A 13 23.59 2.03 -4.86
CA SER A 13 23.25 2.31 -6.25
C SER A 13 24.15 3.46 -6.73
N SER A 14 25.10 3.14 -7.60
CA SER A 14 25.95 4.13 -8.28
C SER A 14 25.08 5.08 -9.09
N SER A 15 24.78 6.26 -8.55
CA SER A 15 24.38 7.42 -9.33
C SER A 15 25.63 7.97 -10.02
N ALA A 16 25.65 7.92 -11.35
CA ALA A 16 26.59 8.71 -12.12
C ALA A 16 26.44 10.18 -11.69
N LEU A 17 27.51 10.78 -11.19
CA LEU A 17 27.57 12.22 -10.91
C LEU A 17 27.50 12.95 -12.25
N ALA A 18 26.29 13.34 -12.65
CA ALA A 18 26.12 14.41 -13.62
C ALA A 18 26.49 15.72 -12.90
N SER A 19 27.58 16.36 -13.33
CA SER A 19 27.94 17.70 -12.91
C SER A 19 26.77 18.65 -13.22
N VAL A 20 26.20 19.24 -12.18
CA VAL A 20 25.20 20.31 -12.31
C VAL A 20 25.92 21.56 -12.83
N SER A 21 25.76 21.89 -14.11
CA SER A 21 25.93 23.26 -14.58
C SER A 21 24.60 23.98 -14.38
N ILE A 22 24.55 24.96 -13.49
CA ILE A 22 23.40 25.86 -13.37
C ILE A 22 23.43 26.77 -14.60
N ASN A 23 22.64 26.43 -15.60
CA ASN A 23 22.24 27.34 -16.66
C ASN A 23 20.71 27.36 -16.64
N ASP A 24 20.12 28.43 -16.08
CA ASP A 24 18.68 28.64 -15.98
C ASP A 24 18.03 29.02 -17.34
N THR A 25 18.78 28.88 -18.43
CA THR A 25 18.35 29.25 -19.79
C THR A 25 18.34 28.03 -20.70
N LEU A 26 17.16 27.70 -21.23
CA LEU A 26 17.01 26.72 -22.30
C LEU A 26 17.10 27.43 -23.67
N THR A 27 18.15 27.16 -24.42
CA THR A 27 18.31 27.66 -25.79
C THR A 27 17.92 26.57 -26.78
N ILE A 28 16.91 26.82 -27.62
CA ILE A 28 16.50 25.92 -28.71
C ILE A 28 16.85 26.58 -30.04
N GLU A 29 17.83 26.03 -30.75
CA GLU A 29 18.24 26.51 -32.07
C GLU A 29 17.36 25.90 -33.18
N GLU A 30 17.01 26.73 -34.17
CA GLU A 30 16.26 26.33 -35.38
C GLU A 30 14.96 25.57 -35.08
N ALA A 31 14.14 26.12 -34.19
CA ALA A 31 12.81 25.59 -33.95
C ALA A 31 11.96 25.69 -35.22
N ARG A 32 11.28 24.59 -35.57
CA ARG A 32 10.38 24.53 -36.73
C ARG A 32 9.13 25.37 -36.49
N GLN A 33 8.63 25.38 -35.26
CA GLN A 33 7.46 26.14 -34.87
C GLN A 33 7.50 26.46 -33.39
N VAL A 34 7.16 27.70 -33.05
CA VAL A 34 6.95 28.15 -31.66
C VAL A 34 5.52 28.66 -31.55
N LYS A 35 4.76 28.15 -30.58
CA LYS A 35 3.39 28.59 -30.27
C LYS A 35 3.35 29.07 -28.83
N ILE A 36 2.93 30.31 -28.64
CA ILE A 36 2.74 30.91 -27.32
C ILE A 36 1.28 31.32 -27.19
N ILE A 37 0.61 30.82 -26.17
CA ILE A 37 -0.77 31.17 -25.85
C ILE A 37 -0.75 31.78 -24.44
N THR A 38 -1.07 33.06 -24.35
CA THR A 38 -1.17 33.78 -23.08
C THR A 38 -2.62 34.14 -22.82
N ASN A 39 -3.08 33.91 -21.60
CA ASN A 39 -4.37 34.34 -21.07
C ASN A 39 -4.14 34.97 -19.67
N ASP A 40 -5.17 35.57 -19.08
CA ASP A 40 -5.11 36.34 -17.84
C ASP A 40 -4.57 35.57 -16.62
N SER A 41 -4.53 34.23 -16.68
CA SER A 41 -4.04 33.39 -15.58
C SER A 41 -3.05 32.29 -16.02
N LEU A 42 -2.72 32.20 -17.32
CA LEU A 42 -1.91 31.10 -17.86
C LEU A 42 -1.06 31.56 -19.05
N GLN A 43 0.19 31.09 -19.10
CA GLN A 43 1.05 31.18 -20.27
C GLN A 43 1.47 29.77 -20.70
N HIS A 44 1.17 29.40 -21.94
CA HIS A 44 1.49 28.11 -22.53
C HIS A 44 2.49 28.31 -23.67
N ILE A 45 3.63 27.64 -23.59
CA ILE A 45 4.72 27.69 -24.57
C ILE A 45 4.92 26.29 -25.14
N GLU A 46 4.77 26.15 -26.44
CA GLU A 46 5.03 24.92 -27.18
C GLU A 46 6.09 25.18 -28.26
N VAL A 47 7.18 24.42 -28.25
CA VAL A 47 8.24 24.48 -29.25
C VAL A 47 8.36 23.13 -29.94
N LEU A 48 8.33 23.14 -31.27
CA LEU A 48 8.41 21.96 -32.12
C LEU A 48 9.64 22.04 -33.03
N GLY A 49 10.38 20.94 -33.09
CA GLY A 49 11.64 20.83 -33.83
C GLY A 49 12.80 21.52 -33.12
N SER A 50 14.00 21.01 -33.34
CA SER A 50 15.26 21.69 -33.07
C SER A 50 16.27 21.28 -34.13
N LYS A 51 17.33 22.08 -34.30
CA LYS A 51 18.44 21.86 -35.25
C LYS A 51 18.91 20.41 -35.34
N ASN A 52 19.04 19.74 -34.19
CA ASN A 52 19.56 18.39 -34.09
C ASN A 52 18.47 17.31 -34.00
N ASN A 53 17.20 17.69 -33.85
CA ASN A 53 16.09 16.76 -33.70
C ASN A 53 14.77 17.33 -34.30
N PRO A 54 14.42 16.95 -35.54
CA PRO A 54 13.18 17.39 -36.20
C PRO A 54 11.90 16.95 -35.46
N THR A 55 11.99 15.92 -34.61
CA THR A 55 10.88 15.40 -33.80
C THR A 55 10.82 15.99 -32.39
N TYR A 56 11.71 16.93 -32.07
CA TYR A 56 11.76 17.57 -30.77
C TYR A 56 10.44 18.26 -30.42
N ARG A 57 9.96 18.09 -29.19
CA ARG A 57 8.80 18.81 -28.67
C ARG A 57 9.06 19.22 -27.22
N TYR A 58 8.99 20.51 -26.97
CA TYR A 58 9.02 21.10 -25.64
C TYR A 58 7.68 21.75 -25.35
N VAL A 59 7.14 21.48 -24.16
CA VAL A 59 5.92 22.12 -23.68
C VAL A 59 6.16 22.64 -22.27
N ASN A 60 5.88 23.92 -22.06
CA ASN A 60 5.88 24.55 -20.76
C ASN A 60 4.54 25.26 -20.51
N THR A 61 4.01 25.12 -19.30
CA THR A 61 2.82 25.85 -18.88
C THR A 61 3.11 26.53 -17.55
N ILE A 62 2.91 27.84 -17.52
CA ILE A 62 3.11 28.72 -16.36
C ILE A 62 1.75 29.22 -15.91
N GLN A 63 1.44 29.03 -14.64
CA GLN A 63 0.28 29.66 -14.02
C GLN A 63 0.65 31.03 -13.47
N LEU A 64 -0.04 32.06 -13.94
CA LEU A 64 0.12 33.44 -13.51
C LEU A 64 -0.87 33.68 -12.36
N VAL A 65 -0.42 33.52 -11.11
CA VAL A 65 -1.17 33.91 -9.91
C VAL A 65 -0.32 34.83 -9.03
N ASP A 66 -0.96 35.78 -8.37
CA ASP A 66 -0.34 36.95 -7.70
C ASP A 66 0.69 36.65 -6.59
N SER A 67 0.95 35.39 -6.25
CA SER A 67 1.91 35.06 -5.19
C SER A 67 2.61 33.68 -5.27
N ASN A 68 2.35 32.83 -6.27
CA ASN A 68 3.05 31.54 -6.39
C ASN A 68 3.21 31.10 -7.86
N TYR A 69 4.46 31.00 -8.34
CA TYR A 69 4.75 30.46 -9.67
C TYR A 69 4.69 28.94 -9.64
N VAL A 70 3.72 28.34 -10.33
CA VAL A 70 3.70 26.91 -10.64
C VAL A 70 4.04 26.76 -12.12
N SER A 71 5.21 26.18 -12.41
CA SER A 71 5.70 25.90 -13.76
C SER A 71 5.82 24.39 -13.95
N THR A 72 5.29 23.87 -15.05
CA THR A 72 5.49 22.47 -15.46
C THR A 72 6.12 22.45 -16.85
N SER A 73 7.24 21.74 -17.00
CA SER A 73 7.98 21.57 -18.26
C SER A 73 8.09 20.09 -18.64
N SER A 74 7.94 19.77 -19.92
CA SER A 74 8.19 18.42 -20.46
C SER A 74 8.94 18.48 -21.80
N ILE A 75 9.81 17.50 -22.06
CA ILE A 75 10.63 17.38 -23.27
C ILE A 75 10.44 15.97 -23.84
N ASN A 76 10.05 15.87 -25.11
CA ASN A 76 10.02 14.63 -25.91
C ASN A 76 9.18 13.45 -25.36
N GLU A 77 8.18 13.70 -24.52
CA GLU A 77 7.23 12.66 -24.08
C GLU A 77 5.88 12.80 -24.79
N LYS A 78 5.29 11.67 -25.17
CA LYS A 78 4.01 11.65 -25.93
C LYS A 78 2.76 11.80 -25.08
N SER A 79 2.82 11.66 -23.75
CA SER A 79 1.78 12.05 -22.78
C SER A 79 2.08 11.44 -21.40
N TRP A 80 2.49 12.25 -20.43
CA TRP A 80 2.37 11.93 -19.00
C TRP A 80 1.46 13.01 -18.39
N ASP A 81 0.17 12.70 -18.24
CA ASP A 81 -0.83 13.60 -17.68
C ASP A 81 -0.96 13.33 -16.17
N PHE A 82 -0.57 14.30 -15.33
CA PHE A 82 -0.91 14.32 -13.91
C PHE A 82 -1.97 15.41 -13.68
N SER A 83 -3.10 15.05 -13.05
CA SER A 83 -4.11 16.00 -12.59
C SER A 83 -3.96 16.26 -11.09
N ILE A 84 -3.65 17.49 -10.70
CA ILE A 84 -3.82 17.99 -9.34
C ILE A 84 -4.99 18.98 -9.36
N ALA A 85 -5.91 18.86 -8.38
CA ALA A 85 -6.96 19.84 -8.08
C ALA A 85 -7.90 20.24 -9.24
N GLY A 86 -8.76 19.33 -9.68
CA GLY A 86 -10.16 19.68 -9.99
C GLY A 86 -10.51 20.40 -11.30
N PHE A 87 -9.61 20.54 -12.29
CA PHE A 87 -9.97 21.09 -13.60
C PHE A 87 -10.27 19.98 -14.63
N ASN A 88 -11.52 19.90 -15.07
CA ASN A 88 -12.05 18.92 -16.03
C ASN A 88 -11.50 19.08 -17.45
N LYS A 89 -11.38 17.96 -18.19
CA LYS A 89 -11.41 17.92 -19.67
C LYS A 89 -12.53 16.99 -20.17
N PRO A 90 -13.22 17.32 -21.29
CA PRO A 90 -14.19 16.42 -21.91
C PRO A 90 -13.54 15.36 -22.84
N LYS A 91 -14.28 14.26 -22.99
CA LYS A 91 -14.08 12.95 -23.68
C LYS A 91 -13.49 12.98 -25.11
N ASP A 92 -12.69 11.96 -25.47
CA ASP A 92 -13.20 10.70 -26.08
C ASP A 92 -12.14 9.59 -26.21
N SER A 93 -12.25 8.56 -25.38
CA SER A 93 -11.77 7.19 -25.60
C SER A 93 -12.58 6.31 -24.67
N SER A 94 -13.05 5.15 -25.12
CA SER A 94 -13.86 4.23 -24.31
C SER A 94 -13.12 3.64 -23.10
N ARG A 95 -11.83 3.97 -22.96
CA ARG A 95 -10.92 3.50 -21.93
C ARG A 95 -10.49 4.67 -21.06
N THR A 96 -10.76 4.56 -19.77
CA THR A 96 -10.33 5.54 -18.77
C THR A 96 -9.44 4.84 -17.76
N LEU A 97 -8.29 5.46 -17.45
CA LEU A 97 -7.43 5.08 -16.34
C LEU A 97 -7.71 6.07 -15.20
N GLU A 98 -8.13 5.55 -14.06
CA GLU A 98 -8.34 6.33 -12.83
C GLU A 98 -7.31 5.94 -11.78
N PHE A 99 -6.97 6.90 -10.93
CA PHE A 99 -6.09 6.70 -9.78
C PHE A 99 -6.90 6.87 -8.50
N ALA A 100 -6.84 5.89 -7.61
CA ALA A 100 -7.53 5.92 -6.33
C ALA A 100 -6.62 5.49 -5.16
N THR A 101 -6.97 5.94 -3.97
CA THR A 101 -6.44 5.43 -2.70
C THR A 101 -7.61 4.85 -1.91
N ARG A 102 -7.42 3.70 -1.26
CA ARG A 102 -8.50 3.04 -0.49
C ARG A 102 -7.98 2.62 0.87
N LEU A 103 -8.77 2.83 1.91
CA LEU A 103 -8.37 2.53 3.28
C LEU A 103 -9.39 1.61 3.92
N ALA A 104 -8.94 0.51 4.49
CA ALA A 104 -9.79 -0.49 5.13
C ALA A 104 -9.39 -0.67 6.60
N PHE A 105 -10.41 -0.80 7.44
CA PHE A 105 -10.27 -1.09 8.86
C PHE A 105 -11.10 -2.33 9.18
N GLY A 106 -10.50 -3.28 9.88
CA GLY A 106 -11.19 -4.52 10.15
C GLY A 106 -10.64 -5.30 11.32
N PHE A 107 -11.17 -6.51 11.43
CA PHE A 107 -10.81 -7.51 12.41
C PHE A 107 -10.25 -8.73 11.72
N ASN A 108 -9.41 -9.45 12.45
CA ASN A 108 -8.64 -10.59 11.99
C ASN A 108 -9.05 -11.84 12.78
N ASN A 109 -9.31 -12.93 12.08
CA ASN A 109 -9.51 -14.24 12.64
C ASN A 109 -8.45 -15.20 12.08
N ALA A 110 -8.23 -16.31 12.78
CA ALA A 110 -7.18 -17.29 12.49
C ALA A 110 -7.75 -18.71 12.31
N PRO A 111 -8.47 -19.00 11.22
CA PRO A 111 -9.02 -20.33 10.99
C PRO A 111 -7.95 -21.43 11.02
N GLY A 112 -8.23 -22.51 11.77
CA GLY A 112 -7.32 -23.65 11.90
C GLY A 112 -6.23 -23.50 12.97
N ILE A 113 -6.17 -22.37 13.69
CA ILE A 113 -5.31 -22.27 14.87
C ILE A 113 -5.78 -23.26 15.96
N PRO A 114 -4.87 -23.87 16.74
CA PRO A 114 -5.27 -24.73 17.86
C PRO A 114 -6.27 -24.02 18.78
N HIS A 115 -7.34 -24.70 19.18
CA HIS A 115 -8.41 -24.12 20.01
C HIS A 115 -7.89 -23.54 21.33
N ALA A 116 -6.84 -24.16 21.88
CA ALA A 116 -6.17 -23.70 23.10
C ALA A 116 -5.52 -22.31 22.98
N ALA A 117 -5.30 -21.81 21.76
CA ALA A 117 -4.79 -20.46 21.53
C ALA A 117 -5.83 -19.38 21.88
N ASP A 118 -7.13 -19.67 21.79
CA ASP A 118 -8.22 -18.70 22.04
C ASP A 118 -7.98 -17.33 21.38
N ILE A 119 -7.98 -17.31 20.04
CA ILE A 119 -7.90 -16.07 19.26
C ILE A 119 -9.18 -15.26 19.45
N GLN A 120 -9.00 -13.97 19.69
CA GLN A 120 -10.09 -13.01 19.88
C GLN A 120 -10.22 -12.12 18.64
N PRO A 121 -11.18 -12.37 17.72
CA PRO A 121 -11.25 -11.63 16.46
C PRO A 121 -11.44 -10.13 16.66
N PHE A 122 -12.34 -9.71 17.55
CA PHE A 122 -12.60 -8.28 17.82
C PHE A 122 -11.48 -7.55 18.58
N LYS A 123 -10.44 -8.26 19.02
CA LYS A 123 -9.21 -7.67 19.60
C LYS A 123 -8.00 -7.79 18.66
N SER A 124 -8.20 -8.45 17.52
CA SER A 124 -7.25 -8.73 16.46
C SER A 124 -7.60 -7.81 15.30
N TRP A 125 -6.88 -6.72 15.10
CA TRP A 125 -7.28 -5.68 14.13
C TRP A 125 -6.49 -5.77 12.82
N GLU A 126 -7.04 -5.15 11.79
CA GLU A 126 -6.42 -4.91 10.49
C GLU A 126 -6.51 -3.43 10.13
N ILE A 127 -5.40 -2.90 9.61
CA ILE A 127 -5.37 -1.64 8.86
C ILE A 127 -4.76 -1.96 7.52
N TRP A 128 -5.56 -1.87 6.47
CA TRP A 128 -5.13 -2.15 5.11
C TRP A 128 -5.29 -0.89 4.25
N TRP A 129 -4.18 -0.38 3.73
CA TRP A 129 -4.16 0.84 2.92
C TRP A 129 -3.66 0.53 1.53
N ILE A 130 -4.53 0.63 0.54
CA ILE A 130 -4.17 0.65 -0.87
C ILE A 130 -3.79 2.09 -1.21
N ILE A 131 -2.48 2.33 -1.31
CA ILE A 131 -1.90 3.67 -1.49
C ILE A 131 -2.14 4.15 -2.92
N ALA A 132 -1.99 3.26 -3.89
CA ALA A 132 -2.12 3.53 -5.30
C ALA A 132 -2.93 2.41 -5.95
N ASP A 133 -4.08 2.73 -6.53
CA ASP A 133 -4.95 1.80 -7.26
C ASP A 133 -5.17 2.35 -8.66
N TRP A 134 -4.64 1.65 -9.66
CA TRP A 134 -4.80 1.96 -11.07
C TRP A 134 -6.03 1.23 -11.60
N VAL A 135 -7.12 1.97 -11.79
CA VAL A 135 -8.40 1.43 -12.22
C VAL A 135 -8.54 1.62 -13.73
N TYR A 136 -8.59 0.50 -14.43
CA TYR A 136 -8.84 0.41 -15.86
C TYR A 136 -10.30 0.09 -16.16
N LYS A 137 -10.96 0.98 -16.90
CA LYS A 137 -12.33 0.78 -17.41
C LYS A 137 -12.27 0.39 -18.88
N PRO A 138 -12.31 -0.91 -19.24
CA PRO A 138 -12.17 -1.37 -20.63
C PRO A 138 -13.34 -0.93 -21.54
N TRP A 139 -14.52 -0.72 -20.96
CA TRP A 139 -15.74 -0.37 -21.67
C TRP A 139 -16.47 0.76 -20.94
N ARG A 140 -17.41 1.43 -21.64
CA ARG A 140 -18.41 2.33 -21.02
C ARG A 140 -19.47 1.53 -20.27
N SER A 141 -19.03 0.76 -19.29
CA SER A 141 -19.84 -0.14 -18.49
C SER A 141 -19.51 0.02 -17.01
N ASN A 142 -20.27 -0.64 -16.17
CA ASN A 142 -20.05 -0.65 -14.72
C ASN A 142 -18.87 -1.55 -14.30
N HIS A 143 -18.21 -2.21 -15.26
CA HIS A 143 -17.11 -3.14 -15.03
C HIS A 143 -15.76 -2.42 -15.06
N LYS A 144 -14.92 -2.70 -14.07
CA LYS A 144 -13.57 -2.15 -13.94
C LYS A 144 -12.60 -3.25 -13.53
N PHE A 145 -11.35 -3.09 -13.93
CA PHE A 145 -10.23 -3.89 -13.43
C PHE A 145 -9.28 -2.96 -12.72
N SER A 146 -8.71 -3.39 -11.59
CA SER A 146 -7.74 -2.59 -10.87
C SER A 146 -6.49 -3.38 -10.54
N VAL A 147 -5.37 -2.68 -10.57
CA VAL A 147 -4.10 -3.16 -10.04
C VAL A 147 -3.67 -2.12 -9.03
N GLY A 148 -3.28 -2.54 -7.84
CA GLY A 148 -2.84 -1.61 -6.81
C GLY A 148 -1.56 -1.99 -6.11
N VAL A 149 -1.07 -1.06 -5.31
CA VAL A 149 0.02 -1.20 -4.36
C VAL A 149 -0.44 -0.65 -3.02
N GLY A 150 -0.16 -1.40 -1.96
CA GLY A 150 -0.57 -1.02 -0.63
C GLY A 150 0.28 -1.63 0.46
N VAL A 151 -0.13 -1.33 1.68
CA VAL A 151 0.46 -1.82 2.92
C VAL A 151 -0.63 -2.38 3.83
N ASP A 152 -0.30 -3.41 4.59
CA ASP A 152 -1.25 -4.12 5.44
C ASP A 152 -0.62 -4.43 6.80
N TRP A 153 -1.23 -3.91 7.86
CA TRP A 153 -0.89 -4.20 9.25
C TRP A 153 -1.95 -5.12 9.84
N ARG A 154 -1.55 -6.36 10.12
CA ARG A 154 -2.42 -7.38 10.72
C ARG A 154 -1.96 -7.71 12.12
N ASN A 155 -2.91 -7.86 13.03
CA ASN A 155 -2.66 -8.30 14.40
C ASN A 155 -3.55 -9.49 14.75
N TYR A 156 -2.95 -10.56 15.27
CA TYR A 156 -3.62 -11.75 15.77
C TYR A 156 -3.37 -11.84 17.28
N ARG A 157 -4.40 -11.60 18.08
CA ARG A 157 -4.31 -11.49 19.53
C ARG A 157 -5.02 -12.65 20.22
N ILE A 158 -4.30 -13.25 21.15
CA ILE A 158 -4.81 -14.27 22.09
C ILE A 158 -4.89 -13.68 23.50
N THR A 159 -5.93 -14.05 24.24
CA THR A 159 -6.14 -13.61 25.63
C THR A 159 -6.40 -14.73 26.61
N GLY A 160 -6.42 -15.99 26.16
CA GLY A 160 -6.53 -17.15 27.04
C GLY A 160 -5.24 -17.45 27.81
N ASP A 161 -5.15 -18.69 28.30
CA ASP A 161 -4.06 -19.15 29.17
C ASP A 161 -2.78 -19.56 28.42
N GLN A 162 -2.77 -19.38 27.09
CA GLN A 162 -1.61 -19.64 26.25
C GLN A 162 -0.98 -18.36 25.73
N ARG A 163 0.33 -18.42 25.48
CA ARG A 163 1.14 -17.37 24.85
C ARG A 163 1.95 -17.92 23.68
N PHE A 164 2.22 -17.04 22.72
CA PHE A 164 3.23 -17.31 21.71
C PHE A 164 4.63 -17.12 22.31
N VAL A 165 5.47 -18.13 22.15
CA VAL A 165 6.89 -18.10 22.52
C VAL A 165 7.71 -18.43 21.29
N LYS A 166 8.78 -17.67 21.06
CA LYS A 166 9.75 -17.95 20.01
C LYS A 166 10.98 -18.56 20.66
N ASP A 167 11.28 -19.80 20.29
CA ASP A 167 12.51 -20.50 20.67
C ASP A 167 13.26 -20.92 19.40
N ASN A 168 14.55 -20.55 19.29
CA ASN A 168 15.38 -20.84 18.11
C ASN A 168 14.70 -20.56 16.75
N SER A 169 13.94 -19.47 16.65
CA SER A 169 13.14 -19.05 15.48
C SER A 169 11.84 -19.81 15.21
N VAL A 170 11.53 -20.86 15.98
CA VAL A 170 10.27 -21.59 15.92
C VAL A 170 9.30 -20.99 16.93
N VAL A 171 8.06 -20.76 16.52
CA VAL A 171 6.99 -20.24 17.38
C VAL A 171 6.12 -21.38 17.88
N SER A 172 5.97 -21.49 19.19
CA SER A 172 5.08 -22.45 19.84
C SER A 172 4.05 -21.74 20.71
N LEU A 173 2.96 -22.45 21.00
CA LEU A 173 1.97 -22.06 22.00
C LEU A 173 2.33 -22.74 23.32
N THR A 174 2.51 -21.96 24.37
CA THR A 174 2.89 -22.46 25.70
C THR A 174 2.06 -21.76 26.77
N SER A 175 1.88 -22.40 27.92
CA SER A 175 1.22 -21.78 29.06
C SER A 175 2.07 -20.66 29.66
N TYR A 176 1.41 -19.70 30.31
CA TYR A 176 2.12 -18.70 31.10
C TYR A 176 2.79 -19.33 32.34
N PRO A 177 3.83 -18.70 32.92
CA PRO A 177 4.44 -19.17 34.18
C PRO A 177 3.42 -19.25 35.33
N ILE A 178 3.70 -20.10 36.32
CA ILE A 178 2.89 -20.18 37.55
C ILE A 178 2.90 -18.82 38.25
N ASN A 179 1.78 -18.46 38.91
CA ASN A 179 1.56 -17.15 39.56
C ASN A 179 1.60 -15.95 38.61
N SER A 180 1.24 -16.17 37.35
CA SER A 180 1.07 -15.10 36.38
C SER A 180 -0.41 -14.74 36.17
N SER A 181 -0.64 -13.47 35.86
CA SER A 181 -1.93 -12.96 35.37
C SER A 181 -1.77 -12.57 33.89
N PRO A 182 -2.28 -13.37 32.95
CA PRO A 182 -2.23 -13.08 31.51
C PRO A 182 -2.93 -11.75 31.17
N LYS A 183 -2.35 -10.97 30.24
CA LYS A 183 -3.04 -9.81 29.64
C LYS A 183 -3.31 -10.02 28.15
N PHE A 184 -2.29 -10.40 27.40
CA PHE A 184 -2.42 -10.89 26.04
C PHE A 184 -1.09 -11.46 25.52
N SER A 185 -1.17 -12.25 24.46
CA SER A 185 -0.08 -12.47 23.54
C SER A 185 -0.57 -12.17 22.13
N ARG A 186 0.31 -11.70 21.24
CA ARG A 186 -0.09 -11.36 19.87
C ARG A 186 1.02 -11.57 18.88
N ILE A 187 0.63 -11.92 17.66
CA ILE A 187 1.48 -11.85 16.47
C ILE A 187 1.09 -10.62 15.67
N LYS A 188 2.06 -9.79 15.31
CA LYS A 188 1.89 -8.67 14.38
C LYS A 188 2.61 -9.01 13.08
N VAL A 189 1.96 -8.79 11.95
CA VAL A 189 2.55 -8.95 10.62
C VAL A 189 2.32 -7.66 9.83
N PHE A 190 3.35 -7.21 9.15
CA PHE A 190 3.31 -6.11 8.21
C PHE A 190 3.67 -6.63 6.83
N SER A 191 2.88 -6.21 5.85
CA SER A 191 2.96 -6.71 4.48
C SER A 191 2.89 -5.56 3.49
N VAL A 192 3.68 -5.61 2.43
CA VAL A 192 3.43 -4.84 1.21
C VAL A 192 2.53 -5.68 0.33
N ASN A 193 1.46 -5.11 -0.20
CA ASN A 193 0.47 -5.86 -0.96
C ASN A 193 0.21 -5.30 -2.35
N PHE A 194 -0.23 -6.20 -3.23
CA PHE A 194 -0.54 -5.94 -4.63
C PHE A 194 -1.92 -6.53 -4.94
N PRO A 195 -3.01 -5.77 -4.70
CA PRO A 195 -4.36 -6.18 -5.09
C PRO A 195 -4.50 -6.18 -6.62
N LEU A 196 -5.08 -7.24 -7.15
CA LEU A 196 -5.51 -7.37 -8.55
C LEU A 196 -7.00 -7.64 -8.51
N THR A 197 -7.83 -6.66 -8.85
CA THR A 197 -9.27 -6.75 -8.60
C THR A 197 -10.10 -6.53 -9.85
N TYR A 198 -11.28 -7.12 -9.82
CA TYR A 198 -12.38 -6.84 -10.72
C TYR A 198 -13.50 -6.20 -9.91
N GLU A 199 -14.02 -5.08 -10.39
CA GLU A 199 -15.05 -4.28 -9.74
C GLU A 199 -16.27 -4.14 -10.66
N TYR A 200 -17.45 -4.22 -10.07
CA TYR A 200 -18.71 -3.92 -10.72
C TYR A 200 -19.47 -2.90 -9.87
N ASP A 201 -19.80 -1.75 -10.43
CA ASP A 201 -20.57 -0.69 -9.76
C ASP A 201 -21.95 -0.50 -10.40
N GLY A 202 -22.95 -1.21 -9.88
CA GLY A 202 -24.34 -0.98 -10.23
C GLY A 202 -24.94 0.24 -9.51
N LYS A 203 -26.13 0.66 -9.93
CA LYS A 203 -26.85 1.82 -9.37
C LYS A 203 -27.16 1.69 -7.86
N TYR A 204 -27.42 0.47 -7.40
CA TYR A 204 -27.83 0.17 -6.02
C TYR A 204 -26.84 -0.71 -5.27
N PHE A 205 -26.08 -1.51 -6.03
CA PHE A 205 -25.19 -2.52 -5.51
C PHE A 205 -23.95 -2.60 -6.39
N GLY A 206 -22.80 -2.75 -5.76
CA GLY A 206 -21.57 -3.13 -6.43
C GLY A 206 -20.79 -4.16 -5.62
N PHE A 207 -19.75 -4.68 -6.26
CA PHE A 207 -18.80 -5.55 -5.60
C PHE A 207 -17.41 -5.41 -6.21
N THR A 208 -16.40 -5.79 -5.42
CA THR A 208 -15.03 -5.97 -5.90
C THR A 208 -14.56 -7.34 -5.46
N LEU A 209 -13.90 -8.08 -6.35
CA LEU A 209 -13.31 -9.38 -6.04
C LEU A 209 -11.95 -9.53 -6.71
N GLY A 210 -11.05 -10.27 -6.07
CA GLY A 210 -9.78 -10.60 -6.70
C GLY A 210 -8.70 -11.02 -5.72
N PRO A 211 -7.56 -11.54 -6.21
CA PRO A 211 -6.43 -11.86 -5.38
C PRO A 211 -5.69 -10.61 -4.87
N VAL A 212 -5.14 -10.72 -3.67
CA VAL A 212 -4.22 -9.76 -3.07
C VAL A 212 -2.94 -10.50 -2.75
N ILE A 213 -1.87 -10.16 -3.47
CA ILE A 213 -0.56 -10.75 -3.24
C ILE A 213 0.08 -9.98 -2.09
N ASN A 214 0.50 -10.67 -1.04
CA ASN A 214 1.12 -10.07 0.14
C ASN A 214 2.58 -10.51 0.26
N LEU A 215 3.48 -9.54 0.28
CA LEU A 215 4.88 -9.70 0.67
C LEU A 215 5.00 -9.38 2.15
N ASN A 216 5.11 -10.41 2.99
CA ASN A 216 5.22 -10.24 4.44
C ASN A 216 6.65 -9.84 4.81
N THR A 217 6.88 -8.54 5.01
CA THR A 217 8.22 -7.96 5.19
C THR A 217 8.65 -7.87 6.65
N TYR A 218 7.70 -7.79 7.58
CA TYR A 218 8.01 -7.71 9.00
C TYR A 218 7.00 -8.48 9.85
N SER A 219 7.51 -9.06 10.93
CA SER A 219 6.71 -9.84 11.88
C SER A 219 7.29 -9.74 13.29
N SER A 220 6.41 -9.70 14.29
CA SER A 220 6.82 -9.72 15.69
C SER A 220 5.80 -10.41 16.59
N LEU A 221 6.29 -10.99 17.68
CA LEU A 221 5.50 -11.44 18.82
C LEU A 221 5.59 -10.41 19.91
N LYS A 222 4.47 -10.21 20.61
CA LYS A 222 4.44 -9.41 21.83
C LYS A 222 3.55 -10.08 22.86
N THR A 223 4.09 -10.35 24.02
CA THR A 223 3.38 -10.95 25.14
C THR A 223 3.44 -10.03 26.34
N ARG A 224 2.31 -9.82 27.00
CA ARG A 224 2.20 -9.06 28.25
C ARG A 224 1.47 -9.88 29.30
N TYR A 225 2.04 -9.91 30.49
CA TYR A 225 1.46 -10.56 31.67
C TYR A 225 2.05 -9.93 32.93
N ASN A 226 1.36 -10.09 34.05
CA ASN A 226 1.92 -9.75 35.35
C ASN A 226 2.45 -11.02 36.01
N LEU A 227 3.62 -10.96 36.64
CA LEU A 227 4.23 -12.06 37.41
C LEU A 227 4.60 -11.50 38.78
N ASN A 228 4.05 -12.05 39.86
CA ASN A 228 4.29 -11.57 41.23
C ASN A 228 4.15 -10.03 41.32
N GLU A 229 3.03 -9.50 40.81
CA GLU A 229 2.71 -8.05 40.74
C GLU A 229 3.60 -7.19 39.82
N HIS A 230 4.63 -7.76 39.20
CA HIS A 230 5.48 -7.08 38.23
C HIS A 230 4.97 -7.25 36.80
N LYS A 231 4.89 -6.15 36.06
CA LYS A 231 4.49 -6.17 34.65
C LYS A 231 5.66 -6.65 33.77
N ILE A 232 5.46 -7.75 33.08
CA ILE A 232 6.41 -8.32 32.11
C ILE A 232 5.92 -8.06 30.69
N GLU A 233 6.84 -7.68 29.82
CA GLU A 233 6.61 -7.44 28.40
C GLU A 233 7.72 -8.10 27.58
N ASP A 234 7.38 -9.20 26.92
CA ASP A 234 8.29 -9.93 26.04
C ASP A 234 7.98 -9.55 24.59
N GLU A 235 8.96 -9.01 23.86
CA GLU A 235 8.84 -8.70 22.45
C GLU A 235 9.93 -9.39 21.65
N ASN A 236 9.52 -10.12 20.61
CA ASN A 236 10.41 -10.90 19.76
C ASN A 236 10.12 -10.62 18.29
N SER A 237 11.03 -9.94 17.60
CA SER A 237 10.91 -9.67 16.16
C SER A 237 11.43 -10.82 15.31
N GLY A 238 11.18 -10.78 13.99
CA GLY A 238 11.74 -11.74 13.04
C GLY A 238 11.13 -13.12 13.17
N VAL A 239 9.82 -13.19 13.34
CA VAL A 239 9.05 -14.44 13.29
C VAL A 239 9.05 -14.95 11.85
N ARG A 240 9.31 -16.25 11.65
CA ARG A 240 9.39 -16.84 10.30
C ARG A 240 7.98 -17.06 9.72
N VAL A 241 7.38 -15.98 9.23
CA VAL A 241 6.14 -16.00 8.44
C VAL A 241 6.43 -16.42 7.00
N LYS A 242 5.43 -16.87 6.24
CA LYS A 242 5.60 -17.10 4.80
C LYS A 242 5.92 -15.77 4.12
N PRO A 243 6.98 -15.68 3.30
CA PRO A 243 7.38 -14.41 2.69
C PRO A 243 6.34 -13.90 1.69
N VAL A 244 5.63 -14.80 1.00
CA VAL A 244 4.58 -14.48 0.03
C VAL A 244 3.32 -15.27 0.38
N THR A 245 2.18 -14.58 0.44
CA THR A 245 0.85 -15.19 0.50
C THR A 245 -0.06 -14.59 -0.55
N ILE A 246 -1.09 -15.34 -0.94
CA ILE A 246 -2.14 -14.86 -1.84
C ILE A 246 -3.43 -14.95 -1.07
N ASP A 247 -4.11 -13.81 -0.91
CA ASP A 247 -5.38 -13.71 -0.22
C ASP A 247 -6.48 -13.43 -1.23
N PHE A 248 -7.67 -14.02 -1.06
CA PHE A 248 -8.83 -13.71 -1.88
C PHE A 248 -9.66 -12.62 -1.19
N MET A 249 -9.79 -11.48 -1.85
CA MET A 249 -10.58 -10.33 -1.41
C MET A 249 -11.97 -10.35 -2.05
N CYS A 250 -12.98 -10.00 -1.28
CA CYS A 250 -14.30 -9.63 -1.74
C CYS A 250 -14.76 -8.39 -0.95
N SER A 251 -15.32 -7.39 -1.63
CA SER A 251 -16.03 -6.30 -0.99
C SER A 251 -17.39 -6.09 -1.63
N VAL A 252 -18.37 -5.65 -0.85
CA VAL A 252 -19.69 -5.25 -1.32
C VAL A 252 -19.93 -3.80 -0.97
N ASN A 253 -20.47 -3.04 -1.93
CA ASN A 253 -20.88 -1.66 -1.73
C ASN A 253 -22.39 -1.55 -1.94
N ILE A 254 -23.07 -0.96 -0.96
CA ILE A 254 -24.50 -0.67 -1.00
C ILE A 254 -24.65 0.84 -1.02
N ASN A 255 -25.42 1.35 -1.99
CA ASN A 255 -25.60 2.79 -2.15
C ASN A 255 -26.11 3.45 -0.85
N GLY A 256 -25.39 4.45 -0.35
CA GLY A 256 -25.71 5.17 0.89
C GLY A 256 -25.23 4.53 2.20
N GLY A 257 -24.49 3.41 2.15
CA GLY A 257 -23.90 2.74 3.32
C GLY A 257 -22.38 2.58 3.22
N PRO A 258 -21.73 2.07 4.30
CA PRO A 258 -20.31 1.72 4.26
C PRO A 258 -20.06 0.47 3.39
N ASP A 259 -18.90 0.42 2.74
CA ASP A 259 -18.48 -0.79 2.03
C ASP A 259 -17.95 -1.81 3.03
N PHE A 260 -18.35 -3.07 2.86
CA PHE A 260 -17.83 -4.15 3.68
C PHE A 260 -16.88 -5.01 2.87
N TYR A 261 -15.77 -5.42 3.48
CA TYR A 261 -14.81 -6.32 2.85
C TYR A 261 -14.55 -7.56 3.67
N VAL A 262 -14.14 -8.62 2.99
CA VAL A 262 -13.63 -9.87 3.53
C VAL A 262 -12.39 -10.27 2.74
N LYS A 263 -11.33 -10.69 3.43
CA LYS A 263 -10.08 -11.17 2.85
C LYS A 263 -9.73 -12.53 3.46
N TYR A 264 -9.60 -13.57 2.65
CA TYR A 264 -9.24 -14.91 3.12
C TYR A 264 -7.95 -15.40 2.50
N SER A 265 -6.97 -15.79 3.33
CA SER A 265 -5.73 -16.41 2.87
C SER A 265 -5.79 -17.93 3.03
N PRO A 266 -5.82 -18.72 1.94
CA PRO A 266 -5.64 -20.18 2.02
C PRO A 266 -4.20 -20.58 2.37
N CYS A 267 -3.26 -19.63 2.43
CA CYS A 267 -1.89 -19.89 2.87
C CYS A 267 -1.79 -19.89 4.39
N ASP A 268 -0.97 -20.78 4.96
CA ASP A 268 -0.62 -20.65 6.38
C ASP A 268 0.21 -19.39 6.61
N LEU A 269 -0.08 -18.65 7.68
CA LEU A 269 0.68 -17.44 8.02
C LEU A 269 2.16 -17.75 8.28
N MET A 270 2.41 -18.83 9.02
CA MET A 270 3.74 -19.26 9.42
C MET A 270 4.42 -20.10 8.33
N ARG A 271 5.75 -19.96 8.21
CA ARG A 271 6.54 -20.84 7.34
C ARG A 271 6.49 -22.27 7.89
N ASN A 272 6.46 -23.25 6.98
CA ASN A 272 6.45 -24.67 7.36
C ASN A 272 7.60 -25.00 8.32
N GLY A 273 7.27 -25.62 9.46
CA GLY A 273 8.23 -25.99 10.51
C GLY A 273 8.59 -24.87 11.50
N TYR A 274 8.07 -23.65 11.33
CA TYR A 274 8.40 -22.51 12.20
C TYR A 274 7.25 -22.03 13.08
N GLY A 275 6.10 -22.71 13.06
CA GLY A 275 5.06 -22.49 14.04
C GLY A 275 3.72 -23.13 13.70
N PRO A 276 2.64 -22.77 14.42
CA PRO A 276 1.32 -23.33 14.20
C PRO A 276 0.82 -23.02 12.80
N LYS A 277 0.17 -24.00 12.18
CA LYS A 277 -0.42 -23.87 10.84
C LYS A 277 -1.84 -23.34 10.98
N PHE A 278 -2.04 -22.09 10.62
CA PHE A 278 -3.37 -21.48 10.57
C PHE A 278 -3.47 -20.50 9.40
N LYS A 279 -4.68 -20.36 8.89
CA LYS A 279 -5.05 -19.46 7.80
C LYS A 279 -5.45 -18.11 8.38
N THR A 280 -5.54 -17.09 7.53
CA THR A 280 -5.97 -15.75 7.97
C THR A 280 -7.28 -15.37 7.31
N LEU A 281 -8.17 -14.78 8.10
CA LEU A 281 -9.43 -14.23 7.63
C LEU A 281 -9.57 -12.81 8.18
N SER A 282 -9.73 -11.83 7.32
CA SER A 282 -9.96 -10.45 7.68
C SER A 282 -11.34 -10.02 7.23
N PHE A 283 -12.01 -9.17 8.00
CA PHE A 283 -13.30 -8.61 7.64
C PHE A 283 -13.50 -7.24 8.29
N GLY A 284 -14.19 -6.33 7.60
CA GLY A 284 -14.40 -4.99 8.13
C GLY A 284 -14.99 -4.03 7.11
N ILE A 285 -14.66 -2.75 7.29
CA ILE A 285 -15.14 -1.65 6.45
C ILE A 285 -14.03 -1.21 5.50
N LEU A 286 -14.38 -0.97 4.25
CA LEU A 286 -13.54 -0.39 3.22
C LEU A 286 -14.01 1.04 2.93
N LEU A 287 -13.07 1.97 2.80
CA LEU A 287 -13.30 3.36 2.43
C LEU A 287 -12.72 3.54 1.03
N ARG A 288 -13.59 3.86 0.07
CA ARG A 288 -13.25 4.15 -1.33
C ARG A 288 -13.13 5.64 -1.58
#